data_AF-A0A060BX34-F1
#
_entry.id   AF-A0A060BX34-F1
#
_cell.length_a   1.000
_cell.length_b   1.000
_cell.length_c   1.000
_cell.angle_alpha   90.00
_cell.angle_beta   90.00
_cell.angle_gamma   90.00
#
_symmetry.space_group_name_H-M   'P 1'
#
loop_
_entity.id
_entity.type
_entity.pdbx_description
1 polymer ?
#
loop_
_entity_poly.entity_id
_entity_poly.type
_entity_poly.pdbx_seq_one_letter_code
_entity_poly.pdbx_strand_id
1 'polypeptide(L)'
;GVLVEGWNWGWDGDWTMHGDQFSFTRAYPDFDLKRIAEYARSKGVRLIGHHETGGATLNYEAQMDSAYTLYHSLGVNVIKTGYVNPLLDNKEQHSSQYGVRHYRKVIETAARYGIMIDNHEPV
;
A
#
# COMPACT_ATOMS: atom_id res chain seq x y z
N GLY A 1 11.44 -11.48 1.97
CA GLY A 1 10.02 -11.81 1.69
C GLY A 1 9.83 -11.86 0.19
N VAL A 2 8.59 -12.06 -0.27
CA VAL A 2 8.22 -11.97 -1.69
C VAL A 2 7.28 -10.79 -1.84
N LEU A 3 7.64 -9.80 -2.66
CA LEU A 3 6.79 -8.68 -3.04
C LEU A 3 5.90 -9.11 -4.21
N VAL A 4 4.63 -8.69 -4.19
CA VAL A 4 3.72 -8.82 -5.32
C VAL A 4 3.02 -7.48 -5.54
N GLU A 5 3.21 -6.89 -6.72
CA GLU A 5 2.46 -5.73 -7.19
C GLU A 5 1.30 -6.19 -8.08
N GLY A 6 0.29 -5.34 -8.28
CA GLY A 6 -0.88 -5.70 -9.11
C GLY A 6 -1.86 -6.68 -8.46
N TRP A 7 -1.76 -6.96 -7.15
CA TRP A 7 -2.60 -7.95 -6.47
C TRP A 7 -4.04 -7.46 -6.19
N ASN A 8 -4.22 -6.14 -6.07
CA ASN A 8 -5.44 -5.50 -5.61
C ASN A 8 -6.24 -4.84 -6.73
N TRP A 9 -7.52 -4.51 -6.52
CA TRP A 9 -8.29 -3.77 -7.53
C TRP A 9 -7.76 -2.35 -7.73
N GLY A 10 -7.86 -1.85 -8.97
CA GLY A 10 -7.51 -0.48 -9.36
C GLY A 10 -6.34 -0.36 -10.34
N TRP A 11 -5.74 -1.50 -10.73
CA TRP A 11 -4.66 -1.54 -11.72
C TRP A 11 -5.14 -1.60 -13.19
N ASP A 12 -6.43 -1.81 -13.43
CA ASP A 12 -6.98 -1.89 -14.78
C ASP A 12 -6.81 -0.57 -15.56
N GLY A 13 -6.39 -0.65 -16.82
CA GLY A 13 -6.19 0.52 -17.68
C GLY A 13 -4.94 1.33 -17.31
N ASP A 14 -5.06 2.66 -17.36
CA ASP A 14 -3.99 3.56 -16.93
C ASP A 14 -4.14 3.89 -15.44
N TRP A 15 -3.61 2.99 -14.61
CA TRP A 15 -3.66 3.09 -13.16
C TRP A 15 -3.02 4.38 -12.62
N THR A 16 -2.12 5.02 -13.37
CA THR A 16 -1.49 6.29 -12.97
C THR A 16 -2.46 7.46 -12.93
N MET A 17 -3.58 7.36 -13.68
CA MET A 17 -4.61 8.39 -13.77
C MET A 17 -5.79 8.14 -12.81
N HIS A 18 -5.83 6.99 -12.14
CA HIS A 18 -7.00 6.48 -11.41
C HIS A 18 -6.64 5.99 -10.00
N GLY A 19 -5.75 6.71 -9.31
CA GLY A 19 -5.33 6.37 -7.94
C GLY A 19 -6.48 6.32 -6.92
N ASP A 20 -7.61 6.98 -7.21
CA ASP A 20 -8.84 6.93 -6.43
C ASP A 20 -9.60 5.59 -6.53
N GLN A 21 -9.26 4.75 -7.50
CA GLN A 21 -9.90 3.44 -7.72
C GLN A 21 -9.18 2.29 -7.01
N PHE A 22 -7.97 2.52 -6.48
CA PHE A 22 -7.25 1.49 -5.73
C PHE A 22 -8.04 1.07 -4.49
N SER A 23 -8.22 -0.24 -4.34
CA SER A 23 -8.64 -0.85 -3.08
C SER A 23 -7.44 -1.45 -2.39
N PHE A 24 -7.21 -1.11 -1.13
CA PHE A 24 -6.09 -1.68 -0.36
C PHE A 24 -6.49 -2.91 0.47
N THR A 25 -7.71 -3.40 0.27
CA THR A 25 -8.28 -4.54 1.01
C THR A 25 -8.89 -5.61 0.11
N ARG A 26 -9.09 -5.32 -1.18
CA ARG A 26 -9.73 -6.24 -2.13
C ARG A 26 -8.72 -6.73 -3.16
N ALA A 27 -8.48 -8.04 -3.16
CA ALA A 27 -7.68 -8.71 -4.17
C ALA A 27 -8.47 -8.93 -5.48
N TYR A 28 -7.76 -9.05 -6.60
CA TYR A 28 -8.35 -9.59 -7.82
C TYR A 28 -8.76 -11.06 -7.66
N PRO A 29 -9.72 -11.57 -8.46
CA PRO A 29 -10.23 -12.94 -8.34
C PRO A 29 -9.18 -14.03 -8.55
N ASP A 30 -8.10 -13.72 -9.27
CA ASP A 30 -6.96 -14.62 -9.54
C ASP A 30 -5.86 -14.55 -8.46
N PHE A 31 -6.02 -13.69 -7.44
CA PHE A 31 -5.08 -13.55 -6.34
C PHE A 31 -5.72 -13.88 -4.99
N ASP A 32 -5.61 -15.15 -4.57
CA ASP A 32 -6.01 -15.57 -3.21
C ASP A 32 -4.97 -15.13 -2.18
N LEU A 33 -5.09 -13.88 -1.73
CA LEU A 33 -4.18 -13.24 -0.78
C LEU A 33 -3.97 -14.07 0.50
N LYS A 34 -5.04 -14.65 1.06
CA LYS A 34 -4.95 -15.42 2.29
C LYS A 34 -4.19 -16.72 2.06
N ARG A 35 -4.54 -17.46 1.01
CA ARG A 35 -3.88 -18.72 0.66
C ARG A 35 -2.39 -18.52 0.35
N ILE A 36 -2.04 -17.42 -0.31
CA ILE A 36 -0.66 -17.06 -0.64
C ILE A 36 0.12 -16.70 0.62
N ALA A 37 -0.44 -15.90 1.53
CA ALA A 37 0.20 -15.58 2.81
C ALA A 37 0.45 -16.84 3.66
N GLU A 38 -0.53 -17.74 3.73
CA GLU A 38 -0.39 -19.04 4.40
C GLU A 38 0.69 -19.91 3.74
N TYR A 39 0.74 -19.92 2.40
CA TYR A 39 1.74 -20.68 1.66
C TYR A 39 3.15 -20.13 1.88
N ALA A 40 3.33 -18.81 1.81
CA ALA A 40 4.60 -18.15 2.10
C ALA A 40 5.11 -18.57 3.49
N ARG A 41 4.24 -18.51 4.51
CA ARG A 41 4.57 -18.95 5.87
C ARG A 41 4.98 -20.43 5.94
N SER A 42 4.28 -21.31 5.21
CA SER A 42 4.64 -22.74 5.13
C SER A 42 6.02 -22.99 4.51
N LYS A 43 6.53 -22.03 3.74
CA LYS A 43 7.87 -22.05 3.12
C LYS A 43 8.91 -21.27 3.93
N GLY A 44 8.58 -20.79 5.13
CA GLY A 44 9.48 -20.01 5.95
C GLY A 44 9.78 -18.60 5.40
N VAL A 45 8.97 -18.11 4.46
CA VAL A 45 9.06 -16.75 3.93
C VAL A 45 7.81 -15.94 4.30
N ARG A 46 7.85 -14.63 4.09
CA ARG A 46 6.69 -13.73 4.28
C ARG A 46 6.35 -13.03 2.99
N LEU A 47 5.06 -12.76 2.78
CA LEU A 47 4.60 -11.81 1.77
C LEU A 47 5.03 -10.39 2.20
N ILE A 48 5.53 -9.62 1.26
CA ILE A 48 5.74 -8.18 1.37
C ILE A 48 4.54 -7.52 0.69
N GLY A 49 3.80 -6.71 1.42
CA GLY A 49 2.63 -6.00 0.91
C GLY A 49 3.01 -4.90 -0.08
N HIS A 50 2.04 -4.48 -0.89
CA HIS A 50 2.20 -3.39 -1.84
C HIS A 50 0.99 -2.48 -1.85
N HIS A 51 1.22 -1.18 -1.66
CA HIS A 51 0.22 -0.11 -1.71
C HIS A 51 0.72 1.03 -2.63
N GLU A 52 0.50 0.88 -3.94
CA GLU A 52 0.60 2.00 -4.89
C GLU A 52 -0.64 2.88 -4.76
N THR A 53 -0.45 4.20 -4.81
CA THR A 53 -1.53 5.18 -4.61
C THR A 53 -1.88 5.97 -5.86
N GLY A 54 -1.03 5.94 -6.90
CA GLY A 54 -1.12 6.87 -8.04
C GLY A 54 -1.09 8.34 -7.59
N GLY A 55 -0.45 8.64 -6.46
CA GLY A 55 -0.45 9.96 -5.83
C GLY A 55 -1.75 10.34 -5.10
N ALA A 56 -2.78 9.50 -5.07
CA ALA A 56 -4.06 9.77 -4.42
C ALA A 56 -4.02 9.51 -2.90
N THR A 57 -3.35 10.38 -2.15
CA THR A 57 -3.14 10.17 -0.71
C THR A 57 -4.44 10.17 0.10
N LEU A 58 -5.45 10.94 -0.29
CA LEU A 58 -6.74 10.95 0.40
C LEU A 58 -7.47 9.59 0.31
N ASN A 59 -7.42 8.95 -0.86
CA ASN A 59 -7.97 7.60 -1.04
C ASN A 59 -7.23 6.59 -0.16
N TYR A 60 -5.89 6.68 -0.14
CA TYR A 60 -5.07 5.78 0.66
C TYR A 60 -5.34 5.96 2.17
N GLU A 61 -5.35 7.20 2.66
CA GLU A 61 -5.60 7.48 4.07
C GLU A 61 -6.97 7.02 4.55
N ALA A 62 -8.00 7.07 3.69
CA ALA A 62 -9.35 6.60 4.02
C ALA A 62 -9.42 5.07 4.23
N GLN A 63 -8.49 4.32 3.62
CA GLN A 63 -8.46 2.85 3.68
C GLN A 63 -7.32 2.29 4.55
N MET A 64 -6.37 3.14 4.96
CA MET A 64 -5.08 2.75 5.56
C MET A 64 -5.22 1.82 6.76
N ASP A 65 -6.11 2.14 7.71
CA ASP A 65 -6.27 1.35 8.93
C ASP A 65 -6.84 -0.05 8.64
N SER A 66 -7.80 -0.14 7.70
CA SER A 66 -8.35 -1.42 7.25
C SER A 66 -7.32 -2.24 6.46
N ALA A 67 -6.52 -1.59 5.63
CA ALA A 67 -5.45 -2.24 4.87
C ALA A 67 -4.36 -2.81 5.79
N TYR A 68 -3.94 -2.05 6.80
CA TYR A 68 -2.97 -2.52 7.79
C TYR A 68 -3.53 -3.60 8.70
N THR A 69 -4.81 -3.52 9.08
CA THR A 69 -5.50 -4.61 9.79
C THR A 69 -5.48 -5.90 8.97
N LEU A 70 -5.80 -5.83 7.67
CA LEU A 70 -5.75 -6.98 6.77
C LEU A 70 -4.34 -7.59 6.74
N TYR A 71 -3.32 -6.78 6.47
CA TYR A 71 -1.94 -7.26 6.40
C TYR A 71 -1.42 -7.81 7.72
N HIS A 72 -1.73 -7.16 8.85
CA HIS A 72 -1.40 -7.67 10.17
C HIS A 72 -2.02 -9.04 10.42
N SER A 73 -3.31 -9.23 10.06
CA SER A 73 -4.01 -10.52 10.20
C SER A 73 -3.39 -11.65 9.37
N LEU A 74 -2.69 -11.30 8.29
CA LEU A 74 -2.00 -12.23 7.39
C LEU A 74 -0.52 -12.43 7.73
N GLY A 75 -0.02 -11.76 8.77
CA GLY A 75 1.38 -11.83 9.19
C GLY A 75 2.36 -11.10 8.26
N VAL A 76 1.86 -10.20 7.41
CA VAL A 76 2.67 -9.26 6.62
C VAL A 76 3.25 -8.22 7.58
N ASN A 77 4.56 -8.00 7.48
CA ASN A 77 5.30 -7.09 8.36
C ASN A 77 6.14 -6.05 7.60
N VAL A 78 6.06 -6.04 6.27
CA VAL A 78 6.70 -5.04 5.39
C VAL A 78 5.70 -4.69 4.31
N ILE A 79 5.53 -3.40 4.03
CA ILE A 79 4.76 -2.89 2.89
C ILE A 79 5.67 -1.98 2.07
N LYS A 80 5.70 -2.19 0.76
CA LYS A 80 6.17 -1.19 -0.19
C LYS A 80 5.00 -0.23 -0.50
N THR A 81 5.17 1.06 -0.24
CA THR A 81 4.24 2.12 -0.65
C THR A 81 4.77 2.84 -1.89
N GLY A 82 3.87 3.34 -2.74
CA GLY A 82 4.22 4.09 -3.96
C GLY A 82 3.29 5.28 -4.19
N TYR A 83 3.83 6.33 -4.81
CA TYR A 83 3.13 7.59 -5.05
C TYR A 83 3.43 8.11 -6.46
N VAL A 84 3.26 7.27 -7.47
CA VAL A 84 3.59 7.65 -8.84
C VAL A 84 2.66 8.76 -9.31
N ASN A 85 3.17 9.99 -9.33
CA ASN A 85 2.71 11.20 -10.03
C ASN A 85 3.63 12.37 -9.63
N PRO A 86 3.63 13.52 -10.35
CA PRO A 86 4.43 14.68 -9.94
C PRO A 86 3.85 15.40 -8.71
N LEU A 87 2.55 15.24 -8.45
CA LEU A 87 1.82 15.91 -7.37
C LEU A 87 0.93 14.89 -6.63
N LEU A 88 0.89 15.02 -5.31
CA LEU A 88 -0.06 14.35 -4.44
C LEU A 88 -1.44 15.00 -4.58
N ASP A 89 -2.47 14.18 -4.76
CA ASP A 89 -3.87 14.59 -4.97
C ASP A 89 -4.03 15.66 -6.06
N ASN A 90 -3.16 15.63 -7.08
CA ASN A 90 -3.07 16.61 -8.17
C ASN A 90 -2.85 18.06 -7.70
N LYS A 91 -2.31 18.27 -6.49
CA LYS A 91 -2.20 19.61 -5.86
C LYS A 91 -0.85 19.88 -5.20
N GLU A 92 -0.35 18.94 -4.42
CA GLU A 92 0.75 19.19 -3.48
C GLU A 92 2.03 18.50 -3.95
N GLN A 93 3.18 19.15 -3.80
CA GLN A 93 4.47 18.49 -4.07
C GLN A 93 4.76 17.43 -3.00
N HIS A 94 5.52 16.39 -3.36
CA HIS A 94 5.92 15.32 -2.44
C HIS A 94 6.66 15.85 -1.21
N SER A 95 7.56 16.82 -1.42
CA SER A 95 8.37 17.45 -0.38
C SER A 95 7.67 18.61 0.34
N SER A 96 6.41 18.89 0.02
CA SER A 96 5.62 19.91 0.70
C SER A 96 5.32 19.53 2.16
N GLN A 97 4.89 20.49 2.97
CA GLN A 97 4.43 20.19 4.33
C GLN A 97 3.25 19.19 4.34
N TYR A 98 2.40 19.20 3.31
CA TYR A 98 1.34 18.21 3.14
C TYR A 98 1.91 16.80 2.99
N GLY A 99 2.83 16.61 2.04
CA GLY A 99 3.51 15.32 1.82
C GLY A 99 4.26 14.83 3.06
N VAL A 100 5.05 15.69 3.72
CA VAL A 100 5.75 15.34 4.98
C VAL A 100 4.78 14.82 6.04
N ARG A 101 3.63 15.47 6.21
CA ARG A 101 2.61 15.05 7.19
C ARG A 101 1.97 13.73 6.80
N HIS A 102 1.70 13.53 5.51
CA HIS A 102 1.17 12.29 4.96
C HIS A 102 2.11 11.10 5.23
N TYR A 103 3.37 11.19 4.79
CA TYR A 103 4.34 10.11 5.00
C TYR A 103 4.57 9.80 6.47
N ARG A 104 4.58 10.82 7.34
CA ARG A 104 4.65 10.61 8.80
C ARG A 104 3.43 9.83 9.31
N LYS A 105 2.22 10.17 8.87
CA LYS A 105 0.99 9.47 9.25
C LYS A 105 1.03 8.00 8.80
N VAL A 106 1.56 7.73 7.61
CA VAL A 106 1.74 6.37 7.05
C VAL A 106 2.64 5.53 7.96
N ILE A 107 3.83 6.03 8.34
CA ILE A 107 4.77 5.28 9.20
C ILE A 107 4.29 5.16 10.65
N GLU A 108 3.67 6.21 11.22
CA GLU A 108 3.11 6.18 12.58
C GLU A 108 1.96 5.17 12.66
N THR A 109 1.16 5.06 11.59
CA THR A 109 0.07 4.08 11.53
C THR A 109 0.60 2.67 11.34
N ALA A 110 1.57 2.45 10.45
CA ALA A 110 2.18 1.14 10.24
C ALA A 110 2.86 0.61 11.51
N ALA A 111 3.51 1.49 12.28
CA ALA A 111 4.15 1.14 13.55
C ALA A 111 3.17 0.57 14.59
N ARG A 112 1.91 1.05 14.64
CA ARG A 112 0.88 0.48 15.54
C ARG A 112 0.55 -0.97 15.23
N TYR A 113 0.76 -1.41 13.99
CA TYR A 113 0.54 -2.77 13.52
C TYR A 113 1.83 -3.62 13.48
N GLY A 114 2.98 -3.06 13.85
CA GLY A 114 4.28 -3.73 13.75
C GLY A 114 4.73 -3.94 12.30
N ILE A 115 4.36 -3.02 11.39
CA ILE A 115 4.66 -3.08 9.96
C ILE A 115 5.76 -2.07 9.62
N MET A 116 6.77 -2.52 8.87
CA MET A 116 7.80 -1.67 8.28
C MET A 116 7.33 -1.12 6.93
N ILE A 117 7.75 0.10 6.60
CA ILE A 117 7.44 0.76 5.33
C ILE A 117 8.72 0.91 4.51
N ASP A 118 8.65 0.46 3.26
CA ASP A 118 9.60 0.80 2.18
C ASP A 118 8.89 1.79 1.25
N ASN A 119 9.37 3.04 1.21
CA ASN A 119 8.63 4.15 0.62
C ASN A 119 9.25 4.57 -0.72
N HIS A 120 8.55 4.29 -1.82
CA HIS A 120 8.87 4.82 -3.14
C HIS A 120 8.23 6.20 -3.34
N GLU A 121 8.79 6.99 -4.28
CA GLU A 121 8.47 8.41 -4.51
C GLU A 121 8.37 9.24 -3.20
N PRO A 122 9.36 9.14 -2.29
CA PRO A 122 9.26 9.71 -0.96
C PRO A 122 9.32 11.25 -0.95
N VAL A 123 9.29 11.80 0.27
CA VAL A 123 9.67 13.19 0.58
C VAL A 123 11.12 13.50 0.18
#